data_AF-A0ABD1FSM9-F1
#
_entry.id   AF-A0ABD1FSM9-F1
#
_cell.length_a   1.000
_cell.length_b   1.000
_cell.length_c   1.000
_cell.angle_alpha   90.00
_cell.angle_beta   90.00
_cell.angle_gamma   90.00
#
_symmetry.space_group_name_H-M   'P 1'
#
loop_
_entity.id
_entity.type
_entity.pdbx_description
1 polymer ?
#
loop_
_entity_poly.entity_id
_entity_poly.type
_entity_poly.pdbx_seq_one_letter_code
_entity_poly.pdbx_strand_id
1 'polypeptide(L)'
;MAGIHKLPTLVQIFKPHAAISTTFISKFLTFQNRKISSNSHKMSRGAQNPNHTPEIQEPLTKIQKIHDHNGVSEAKPTAIAPFLRVKRLSEKAVLPSRGSPLSAGYDLSSAVETKVPARGKALVPTDLSVAVPEGTYARIAPRSGLAWKHSIDVGAGVVDADYRGPVGVILFNHSDDDFEVKAGDRIAQLIIEQIVTPEVAEVDDLDSTARGSGGFGSTGV
;
A
#
# COMPACT_ATOMS: atom_id res chain seq x y z
N MET A 1 -48.11 38.93 -28.33
CA MET A 1 -48.67 37.58 -28.54
C MET A 1 -47.58 36.55 -28.26
N ALA A 2 -47.99 35.44 -27.60
CA ALA A 2 -47.33 34.17 -27.26
C ALA A 2 -45.87 33.92 -27.70
N GLY A 3 -45.01 33.23 -26.93
CA GLY A 3 -45.24 32.47 -25.70
C GLY A 3 -43.92 31.97 -25.10
N ILE A 4 -43.89 31.92 -23.77
CA ILE A 4 -42.79 31.40 -22.95
C ILE A 4 -43.17 29.96 -22.59
N HIS A 5 -42.37 28.97 -23.04
CA HIS A 5 -42.55 27.58 -22.65
C HIS A 5 -41.85 27.29 -21.31
N LYS A 6 -42.68 27.05 -20.29
CA LYS A 6 -42.30 26.51 -18.97
C LYS A 6 -42.27 24.98 -19.08
N LEU A 7 -41.14 24.37 -18.73
CA LEU A 7 -41.01 22.91 -18.54
C LEU A 7 -41.41 22.53 -17.10
N PRO A 8 -42.13 21.42 -16.87
CA PRO A 8 -42.57 21.04 -15.53
C PRO A 8 -41.51 20.25 -14.76
N THR A 9 -41.42 20.57 -13.47
CA THR A 9 -40.71 19.88 -12.40
C THR A 9 -41.28 18.49 -12.14
N LEU A 10 -40.44 17.45 -12.18
CA LEU A 10 -40.81 16.10 -11.76
C LEU A 10 -40.34 15.88 -10.31
N VAL A 11 -41.25 16.06 -9.37
CA VAL A 11 -41.14 15.59 -7.99
C VAL A 11 -41.83 14.23 -7.93
N GLN A 12 -41.07 13.15 -7.75
CA GLN A 12 -41.64 11.83 -7.51
C GLN A 12 -41.48 11.44 -6.04
N ILE A 13 -42.63 11.22 -5.44
CA ILE A 13 -42.90 10.97 -4.03
C ILE A 13 -42.63 9.49 -3.74
N PHE A 14 -41.75 9.18 -2.79
CA PHE A 14 -41.69 7.86 -2.15
C PHE A 14 -42.33 7.94 -0.75
N LYS A 15 -43.36 7.14 -0.51
CA LYS A 15 -43.94 6.88 0.82
C LYS A 15 -43.30 5.62 1.44
N PRO A 16 -43.11 5.56 2.77
CA PRO A 16 -42.44 4.44 3.45
C PRO A 16 -43.45 3.40 3.97
N HIS A 17 -43.11 2.11 3.91
CA HIS A 17 -43.65 0.97 4.66
C HIS A 17 -42.51 -0.08 4.69
N ALA A 18 -42.15 -0.83 5.73
CA ALA A 18 -42.72 -1.09 7.05
C ALA A 18 -41.57 -1.54 8.02
N ALA A 19 -41.88 -1.54 9.31
CA ALA A 19 -41.00 -1.83 10.45
C ALA A 19 -40.52 -3.29 10.55
N ILE A 20 -39.28 -3.51 11.03
CA ILE A 20 -38.81 -4.81 11.54
C ILE A 20 -37.94 -4.66 12.80
N SER A 21 -38.52 -5.12 13.91
CA SER A 21 -37.97 -5.89 15.04
C SER A 21 -36.73 -5.42 15.83
N THR A 22 -37.01 -4.80 16.98
CA THR A 22 -36.12 -4.58 18.12
C THR A 22 -35.86 -5.88 18.90
N THR A 23 -34.73 -6.58 18.73
CA THR A 23 -34.32 -7.64 19.69
C THR A 23 -32.80 -7.86 19.87
N PHE A 24 -31.89 -7.11 19.25
CA PHE A 24 -30.44 -7.42 19.34
C PHE A 24 -29.56 -6.50 20.20
N ILE A 25 -30.15 -5.65 21.05
CA ILE A 25 -29.38 -4.70 21.89
C ILE A 25 -29.10 -5.21 23.32
N SER A 26 -29.58 -6.41 23.71
CA SER A 26 -29.45 -6.89 25.11
C SER A 26 -28.20 -7.75 25.42
N LYS A 27 -27.27 -8.00 24.48
CA LYS A 27 -26.11 -8.88 24.75
C LYS A 27 -24.73 -8.23 24.73
N PHE A 28 -24.62 -6.94 24.38
CA PHE A 28 -23.31 -6.27 24.30
C PHE A 28 -22.92 -5.52 25.59
N LEU A 29 -23.88 -5.24 26.48
CA LEU A 29 -23.63 -4.42 27.68
C LEU A 29 -23.15 -5.19 28.92
N THR A 30 -23.12 -6.53 28.89
CA THR A 30 -22.73 -7.33 30.08
C THR A 30 -21.25 -7.72 30.10
N PHE A 31 -20.50 -7.47 29.02
CA PHE A 31 -19.11 -7.95 28.89
C PHE A 31 -18.03 -6.94 29.34
N GLN A 32 -18.36 -5.65 29.47
CA GLN A 32 -17.37 -4.61 29.78
C GLN A 32 -17.22 -4.27 31.27
N ASN A 33 -17.98 -4.92 32.17
CA ASN A 33 -17.94 -4.65 33.62
C ASN A 33 -17.24 -5.72 34.48
N ARG A 34 -16.46 -6.63 33.87
CA ARG A 34 -15.64 -7.60 34.62
C ARG A 34 -14.19 -7.62 34.14
N LYS A 35 -13.41 -6.56 34.43
CA LYS A 35 -11.94 -6.67 34.53
C LYS A 35 -11.29 -5.39 35.05
N ILE A 36 -11.62 -4.97 36.26
CA ILE A 36 -10.72 -4.12 37.06
C ILE A 36 -10.79 -4.60 38.52
N SER A 37 -9.88 -5.51 38.89
CA SER A 37 -9.48 -5.72 40.28
C SER A 37 -8.10 -6.36 40.33
N SER A 38 -7.17 -5.63 40.95
CA SER A 38 -6.05 -6.08 41.78
C SER A 38 -5.10 -7.18 41.26
N ASN A 39 -3.82 -6.82 41.09
CA ASN A 39 -2.81 -7.18 42.09
C ASN A 39 -1.44 -6.57 41.79
N SER A 40 -0.92 -5.85 42.79
CA SER A 40 0.48 -5.47 42.97
C SER A 40 1.26 -6.67 43.52
N HIS A 41 2.49 -6.91 43.04
CA HIS A 41 3.46 -7.73 43.79
C HIS A 41 4.90 -7.23 43.61
N LYS A 42 5.61 -7.28 44.74
CA LYS A 42 6.92 -6.74 45.08
C LYS A 42 8.09 -7.47 44.44
N MET A 43 9.20 -6.75 44.30
CA MET A 43 10.55 -7.26 44.11
C MET A 43 11.05 -8.06 45.32
N SER A 44 11.81 -9.13 45.07
CA SER A 44 12.92 -9.56 45.93
C SER A 44 14.00 -10.27 45.10
N ARG A 45 15.26 -9.97 45.43
CA ARG A 45 16.50 -10.56 44.88
C ARG A 45 16.81 -11.88 45.59
N GLY A 46 17.46 -12.81 44.88
CA GLY A 46 18.07 -14.00 45.47
C GLY A 46 18.89 -14.76 44.43
N ALA A 47 20.16 -15.02 44.73
CA ALA A 47 21.19 -15.46 43.80
C ALA A 47 21.49 -16.97 43.89
N GLN A 48 22.25 -17.43 42.90
CA GLN A 48 23.20 -18.56 42.90
C GLN A 48 22.73 -19.99 42.60
N ASN A 49 23.49 -20.56 41.67
CA ASN A 49 23.60 -21.91 41.12
C ASN A 49 24.79 -22.61 41.83
N PRO A 50 24.88 -23.96 41.95
CA PRO A 50 25.69 -24.70 40.96
C PRO A 50 25.31 -26.17 40.66
N ASN A 51 25.59 -26.57 39.41
CA ASN A 51 25.91 -27.88 38.81
C ASN A 51 25.91 -29.19 39.65
N HIS A 52 25.24 -30.23 39.14
CA HIS A 52 25.84 -31.55 38.80
C HIS A 52 24.86 -32.50 38.05
N THR A 53 25.39 -33.17 37.02
CA THR A 53 24.85 -34.35 36.27
C THR A 53 25.85 -35.53 36.52
N PRO A 54 25.63 -36.85 36.23
CA PRO A 54 24.64 -37.46 35.31
C PRO A 54 24.05 -38.88 35.66
N GLU A 55 23.13 -39.33 34.78
CA GLU A 55 22.96 -40.70 34.20
C GLU A 55 22.03 -41.79 34.81
N ILE A 56 21.30 -42.47 33.88
CA ILE A 56 20.80 -43.88 33.78
C ILE A 56 19.29 -44.03 33.41
N GLN A 57 19.02 -44.99 32.52
CA GLN A 57 17.88 -45.24 31.60
C GLN A 57 16.61 -45.92 32.18
N GLU A 58 15.45 -45.51 31.64
CA GLU A 58 14.17 -46.16 31.22
C GLU A 58 13.68 -47.54 31.79
N PRO A 59 12.34 -47.75 31.98
CA PRO A 59 11.40 -48.01 30.86
C PRO A 59 9.92 -47.52 30.95
N LEU A 60 9.29 -47.49 29.76
CA LEU A 60 7.88 -47.23 29.38
C LEU A 60 6.78 -47.92 30.21
N THR A 61 5.64 -47.23 30.47
CA THR A 61 4.27 -47.80 30.31
C THR A 61 3.12 -46.76 30.18
N LYS A 62 2.36 -46.86 29.07
CA LYS A 62 0.90 -46.63 28.80
C LYS A 62 0.15 -45.29 29.07
N ILE A 63 -0.17 -44.61 27.95
CA ILE A 63 -1.47 -44.12 27.41
C ILE A 63 -2.62 -43.73 28.37
N GLN A 64 -3.10 -42.47 28.24
CA GLN A 64 -4.50 -41.95 28.09
C GLN A 64 -4.50 -40.47 28.54
N LYS A 65 -5.02 -39.44 27.86
CA LYS A 65 -6.28 -39.25 27.12
C LYS A 65 -6.16 -38.01 26.22
N ILE A 66 -6.91 -38.05 25.12
CA ILE A 66 -7.21 -36.97 24.17
C ILE A 66 -7.81 -35.76 24.91
N HIS A 67 -7.35 -34.55 24.60
CA HIS A 67 -8.15 -33.34 24.68
C HIS A 67 -7.94 -32.52 23.42
N ASP A 68 -9.02 -32.40 22.67
CA ASP A 68 -9.16 -31.53 21.52
C ASP A 68 -9.07 -30.08 21.98
N HIS A 69 -8.04 -29.38 21.52
CA HIS A 69 -8.10 -27.94 21.39
C HIS A 69 -7.79 -27.58 19.94
N ASN A 70 -8.86 -27.39 19.19
CA ASN A 70 -8.91 -26.54 18.00
C ASN A 70 -8.45 -25.13 18.41
N GLY A 71 -7.14 -24.94 18.51
CA GLY A 71 -6.52 -23.64 18.36
C GLY A 71 -6.51 -23.35 16.87
N VAL A 72 -7.49 -22.58 16.40
CA VAL A 72 -7.30 -21.79 15.19
C VAL A 72 -6.11 -20.89 15.51
N SER A 73 -4.92 -21.30 15.06
CA SER A 73 -3.80 -20.39 15.06
C SER A 73 -4.19 -19.28 14.10
N GLU A 74 -4.47 -18.10 14.65
CA GLU A 74 -4.29 -16.87 13.90
C GLU A 74 -2.81 -16.86 13.51
N ALA A 75 -2.51 -17.43 12.34
CA ALA A 75 -1.22 -17.34 11.73
C ALA A 75 -0.97 -15.85 11.53
N LYS A 76 -0.15 -15.29 12.42
CA LYS A 76 0.45 -13.97 12.24
C LYS A 76 0.94 -13.92 10.78
N PRO A 77 0.51 -12.95 9.95
CA PRO A 77 0.95 -12.89 8.57
C PRO A 77 2.46 -12.98 8.56
N THR A 78 2.98 -14.09 8.04
CA THR A 78 4.42 -14.28 7.96
C THR A 78 4.89 -13.19 7.01
N ALA A 79 5.66 -12.23 7.53
CA ALA A 79 6.17 -11.12 6.75
C ALA A 79 6.84 -11.68 5.50
N ILE A 80 6.19 -11.49 4.35
CA ILE A 80 6.70 -11.97 3.07
C ILE A 80 8.05 -11.27 2.87
N ALA A 81 9.11 -12.05 2.63
CA ALA A 81 10.43 -11.50 2.39
C ALA A 81 10.35 -10.49 1.22
N PRO A 82 10.88 -9.26 1.38
CA PRO A 82 10.78 -8.25 0.34
C PRO A 82 11.56 -8.72 -0.89
N PHE A 83 10.91 -8.69 -2.06
CA PHE A 83 11.52 -9.02 -3.34
C PHE A 83 11.20 -7.96 -4.39
N LEU A 84 12.05 -7.84 -5.40
CA LEU A 84 11.75 -7.18 -6.66
C LEU A 84 12.20 -8.14 -7.76
N ARG A 85 11.24 -8.76 -8.45
CA ARG A 85 11.53 -9.67 -9.58
C ARG A 85 11.36 -8.91 -10.87
N VAL A 86 12.32 -9.05 -11.76
CA VAL A 86 12.36 -8.32 -13.02
C VAL A 86 12.60 -9.30 -14.17
N LYS A 87 11.76 -9.24 -15.20
CA LYS A 87 11.92 -9.99 -16.45
C LYS A 87 12.25 -9.00 -17.57
N ARG A 88 13.38 -9.19 -18.25
CA ARG A 88 13.68 -8.49 -19.50
C ARG A 88 12.78 -9.01 -20.62
N LEU A 89 12.22 -8.11 -21.40
CA LEU A 89 11.39 -8.40 -22.57
C LEU A 89 12.17 -8.24 -23.88
N SER A 90 13.35 -7.60 -23.83
CA SER A 90 14.29 -7.47 -24.94
C SER A 90 15.74 -7.41 -24.44
N GLU A 91 16.70 -7.46 -25.37
CA GLU A 91 18.12 -7.28 -25.07
C GLU A 91 18.48 -5.83 -24.72
N LYS A 92 17.63 -4.86 -25.07
CA LYS A 92 17.83 -3.44 -24.78
C LYS A 92 17.47 -3.07 -23.35
N ALA A 93 16.76 -3.95 -22.66
CA ALA A 93 16.28 -3.72 -21.30
C ALA A 93 17.45 -3.70 -20.28
N VAL A 94 17.59 -2.60 -19.55
CA VAL A 94 18.58 -2.46 -18.48
C VAL A 94 17.95 -2.88 -17.16
N LEU A 95 18.67 -3.69 -16.35
CA LEU A 95 18.14 -4.05 -15.03
C LEU A 95 18.15 -2.81 -14.12
N PRO A 96 17.05 -2.55 -13.37
CA PRO A 96 17.01 -1.42 -12.46
C PRO A 96 18.10 -1.51 -11.38
N SER A 97 18.71 -0.38 -11.05
CA SER A 97 19.79 -0.32 -10.07
C SER A 97 19.62 0.85 -9.13
N ARG A 98 20.17 0.73 -7.92
CA ARG A 98 20.10 1.77 -6.91
C ARG A 98 21.30 2.70 -7.02
N GLY A 99 21.05 4.01 -6.94
CA GLY A 99 22.11 5.03 -7.00
C GLY A 99 22.98 5.09 -5.75
N SER A 100 22.46 4.62 -4.60
CA SER A 100 23.20 4.55 -3.34
C SER A 100 22.60 3.49 -2.40
N PRO A 101 23.30 3.06 -1.33
CA PRO A 101 22.81 2.03 -0.39
C PRO A 101 21.50 2.35 0.31
N LEU A 102 21.13 3.63 0.41
CA LEU A 102 19.88 4.11 1.04
C LEU A 102 18.94 4.84 0.06
N SER A 103 19.25 4.85 -1.24
CA SER A 103 18.35 5.41 -2.26
C SER A 103 16.97 4.75 -2.24
N ALA A 104 15.91 5.55 -2.28
CA ALA A 104 14.54 5.04 -2.20
C ALA A 104 14.14 4.24 -3.46
N GLY A 105 14.60 4.66 -4.64
CA GLY A 105 14.20 4.09 -5.91
C GLY A 105 15.31 3.34 -6.65
N TYR A 106 14.88 2.51 -7.59
CA TYR A 106 15.70 1.84 -8.59
C TYR A 106 15.59 2.63 -9.90
N ASP A 107 16.70 3.15 -10.42
CA ASP A 107 16.70 3.88 -11.69
C ASP A 107 16.16 2.98 -12.82
N LEU A 108 15.19 3.49 -13.59
CA LEU A 108 14.65 2.88 -14.80
C LEU A 108 15.28 3.54 -16.02
N SER A 109 15.76 2.72 -16.95
CA SER A 109 16.31 3.19 -18.22
C SER A 109 15.33 3.02 -19.38
N SER A 110 15.44 3.91 -20.37
CA SER A 110 14.77 3.74 -21.65
C SER A 110 15.34 2.54 -22.41
N ALA A 111 14.48 1.71 -23.01
CA ALA A 111 14.89 0.68 -23.96
C ALA A 111 14.99 1.20 -25.41
N VAL A 112 14.57 2.44 -25.67
CA VAL A 112 14.48 3.01 -27.02
C VAL A 112 15.06 4.42 -27.09
N GLU A 113 15.42 4.84 -28.28
CA GLU A 113 15.64 6.26 -28.58
C GLU A 113 14.30 6.91 -28.91
N THR A 114 14.02 8.07 -28.31
CA THR A 114 12.80 8.83 -28.54
C THR A 114 12.98 10.29 -28.13
N LYS A 115 11.91 11.08 -28.27
CA LYS A 115 11.86 12.45 -27.76
C LYS A 115 10.59 12.68 -26.96
N VAL A 116 10.68 13.52 -25.94
CA VAL A 116 9.53 14.07 -25.24
C VAL A 116 9.32 15.48 -25.80
N PRO A 117 8.28 15.71 -26.65
CA PRO A 117 8.09 17.01 -27.28
C PRO A 117 7.96 18.14 -26.26
N ALA A 118 8.42 19.34 -26.60
CA ALA A 118 8.18 20.55 -25.84
C ALA A 118 6.70 20.68 -25.48
N ARG A 119 6.39 21.04 -24.23
CA ARG A 119 5.01 21.12 -23.70
C ARG A 119 4.17 19.84 -23.91
N GLY A 120 4.82 18.71 -24.13
CA GLY A 120 4.20 17.46 -24.53
C GLY A 120 4.43 16.32 -23.55
N LYS A 121 4.17 15.11 -24.03
CA LYS A 121 4.37 13.86 -23.29
C LYS A 121 4.77 12.72 -24.20
N ALA A 122 5.49 11.75 -23.65
CA ALA A 122 5.82 10.50 -24.33
C ALA A 122 5.70 9.31 -23.37
N LEU A 123 5.27 8.16 -23.91
CA LEU A 123 5.40 6.87 -23.23
C LEU A 123 6.72 6.25 -23.66
N VAL A 124 7.64 6.09 -22.71
CA VAL A 124 8.98 5.56 -22.95
C VAL A 124 9.06 4.11 -22.42
N PRO A 125 9.17 3.10 -23.29
CA PRO A 125 9.31 1.70 -22.89
C PRO A 125 10.60 1.44 -22.11
N THR A 126 10.50 0.59 -21.07
CA THR A 126 11.68 0.05 -20.35
C THR A 126 12.07 -1.35 -20.83
N ASP A 127 11.19 -2.02 -21.58
CA ASP A 127 11.26 -3.43 -21.92
C ASP A 127 11.44 -4.36 -20.70
N LEU A 128 10.84 -3.97 -19.57
CA LEU A 128 10.79 -4.79 -18.36
C LEU A 128 9.35 -5.17 -18.02
N SER A 129 9.16 -6.37 -17.50
CA SER A 129 8.03 -6.71 -16.64
C SER A 129 8.53 -6.85 -15.21
N VAL A 130 7.71 -6.48 -14.22
CA VAL A 130 8.08 -6.56 -12.80
C VAL A 130 7.06 -7.37 -12.01
N ALA A 131 7.50 -7.90 -10.87
CA ALA A 131 6.62 -8.35 -9.79
C ALA A 131 7.16 -7.81 -8.47
N VAL A 132 6.26 -7.22 -7.69
CA VAL A 132 6.53 -6.62 -6.37
C VAL A 132 5.73 -7.36 -5.29
N PRO A 133 6.07 -7.21 -4.01
CA PRO A 133 5.38 -7.91 -2.92
C PRO A 133 3.93 -7.42 -2.78
N GLU A 134 3.04 -8.32 -2.33
CA GLU A 134 1.70 -7.93 -1.89
C GLU A 134 1.78 -6.92 -0.72
N GLY A 135 0.80 -6.02 -0.63
CA GLY A 135 0.84 -4.89 0.30
C GLY A 135 1.79 -3.77 -0.13
N THR A 136 2.24 -3.81 -1.39
CA THR A 136 3.02 -2.73 -2.01
C THR A 136 2.52 -2.44 -3.41
N TYR A 137 2.96 -1.33 -3.98
CA TYR A 137 2.92 -1.07 -5.42
C TYR A 137 4.27 -0.47 -5.86
N ALA A 138 4.56 -0.53 -7.17
CA ALA A 138 5.72 0.12 -7.73
C ALA A 138 5.33 1.52 -8.24
N ARG A 139 5.79 2.58 -7.55
CA ARG A 139 5.65 3.95 -8.03
C ARG A 139 6.79 4.31 -8.98
N ILE A 140 6.46 4.74 -10.19
CA ILE A 140 7.41 5.40 -11.09
C ILE A 140 7.46 6.89 -10.70
N ALA A 141 8.62 7.33 -10.25
CA ALA A 141 8.86 8.67 -9.71
C ALA A 141 9.86 9.45 -10.58
N PRO A 142 9.75 10.80 -10.62
CA PRO A 142 10.69 11.63 -11.36
C PRO A 142 12.10 11.59 -10.74
N ARG A 143 13.11 11.78 -11.58
CA ARG A 143 14.50 11.99 -11.16
C ARG A 143 14.74 13.50 -11.02
N SER A 144 15.19 13.94 -9.85
CA SER A 144 15.36 15.37 -9.55
C SER A 144 16.25 16.12 -10.55
N GLY A 145 17.30 15.47 -11.07
CA GLY A 145 18.17 16.05 -12.08
C GLY A 145 17.46 16.35 -13.40
N LEU A 146 16.53 15.48 -13.84
CA LEU A 146 15.75 15.70 -15.06
C LEU A 146 14.66 16.76 -14.85
N ALA A 147 14.02 16.74 -13.68
CA ALA A 147 13.04 17.75 -13.30
C ALA A 147 13.66 19.16 -13.29
N TRP A 148 14.81 19.34 -12.63
CA TRP A 148 15.45 20.65 -12.51
C TRP A 148 16.06 21.15 -13.82
N LYS A 149 16.78 20.28 -14.56
CA LYS A 149 17.58 20.70 -15.73
C LYS A 149 16.79 20.73 -17.02
N HIS A 150 15.75 19.92 -17.14
CA HIS A 150 15.01 19.69 -18.39
C HIS A 150 13.50 19.83 -18.23
N SER A 151 13.01 20.24 -17.05
CA SER A 151 11.57 20.36 -16.76
C SER A 151 10.79 19.08 -17.02
N ILE A 152 11.41 17.91 -16.77
CA ILE A 152 10.80 16.60 -16.98
C ILE A 152 10.12 16.12 -15.70
N ASP A 153 8.85 15.74 -15.82
CA ASP A 153 8.09 15.09 -14.76
C ASP A 153 7.57 13.71 -15.21
N VAL A 154 7.09 12.92 -14.26
CA VAL A 154 6.51 11.58 -14.50
C VAL A 154 5.00 11.60 -14.23
N GLY A 155 4.23 11.18 -15.23
CA GLY A 155 2.78 11.00 -15.14
C GLY A 155 2.37 9.60 -14.73
N ALA A 156 1.12 9.47 -14.24
CA ALA A 156 0.51 8.22 -13.77
C ALA A 156 1.35 7.51 -12.71
N GLY A 157 2.26 6.63 -13.13
CA GLY A 157 3.30 6.07 -12.28
C GLY A 157 2.86 5.00 -11.29
N VAL A 158 1.60 4.58 -11.25
CA VAL A 158 1.16 3.45 -10.42
C VAL A 158 1.31 2.15 -11.20
N VAL A 159 2.20 1.26 -10.75
CA VAL A 159 2.34 -0.11 -11.26
C VAL A 159 1.86 -1.08 -10.19
N ASP A 160 0.72 -1.71 -10.43
CA ASP A 160 0.06 -2.61 -9.48
C ASP A 160 0.88 -3.89 -9.23
N ALA A 161 0.73 -4.49 -8.05
CA ALA A 161 1.49 -5.68 -7.65
C ALA A 161 1.20 -6.92 -8.50
N ASP A 162 0.02 -6.99 -9.11
CA ASP A 162 -0.44 -8.05 -10.00
C ASP A 162 -0.18 -7.76 -11.49
N TYR A 163 0.31 -6.57 -11.83
CA TYR A 163 0.68 -6.23 -13.21
C TYR A 163 1.90 -7.06 -13.67
N ARG A 164 1.78 -7.71 -14.84
CA ARG A 164 2.87 -8.50 -15.46
C ARG A 164 3.21 -8.05 -16.88
N GLY A 165 2.53 -7.01 -17.38
CA GLY A 165 2.80 -6.45 -18.69
C GLY A 165 4.10 -5.64 -18.75
N PRO A 166 4.40 -5.02 -19.89
CA PRO A 166 5.54 -4.13 -20.05
C PRO A 166 5.39 -2.86 -19.20
N VAL A 167 6.43 -2.50 -18.46
CA VAL A 167 6.52 -1.25 -17.70
C VAL A 167 6.94 -0.13 -18.66
N GLY A 168 6.12 0.90 -18.75
CA GLY A 168 6.42 2.12 -19.51
C GLY A 168 6.43 3.33 -18.59
N VAL A 169 7.29 4.30 -18.92
CA VAL A 169 7.42 5.56 -18.18
C VAL A 169 6.72 6.66 -18.98
N ILE A 170 5.69 7.28 -18.42
CA ILE A 170 5.05 8.45 -19.02
C ILE A 170 5.83 9.68 -18.58
N LEU A 171 6.57 10.30 -19.49
CA LEU A 171 7.27 11.55 -19.24
C LEU A 171 6.44 12.73 -19.73
N PHE A 172 6.34 13.77 -18.90
CA PHE A 172 5.86 15.09 -19.28
C PHE A 172 7.04 16.04 -19.42
N ASN A 173 7.01 16.88 -20.44
CA ASN A 173 7.99 17.94 -20.64
C ASN A 173 7.32 19.30 -20.46
N HIS A 174 7.70 20.00 -19.39
CA HIS A 174 7.19 21.32 -19.05
C HIS A 174 8.10 22.46 -19.54
N SER A 175 9.08 22.18 -20.41
CA SER A 175 9.89 23.20 -21.09
C SER A 175 9.36 23.52 -22.49
N ASP A 176 9.98 24.51 -23.12
CA ASP A 176 9.73 24.91 -24.51
C ASP A 176 10.68 24.23 -25.51
N ASP A 177 11.57 23.36 -25.05
CA ASP A 177 12.52 22.61 -25.87
C ASP A 177 12.17 21.12 -25.88
N ASP A 178 12.35 20.44 -27.02
CA ASP A 178 12.23 18.98 -27.09
C ASP A 178 13.32 18.33 -26.20
N PHE A 179 12.94 17.29 -25.44
CA PHE A 179 13.89 16.51 -24.64
C PHE A 179 14.22 15.18 -25.31
N GLU A 180 15.47 15.02 -25.72
CA GLU A 180 15.97 13.76 -26.29
C GLU A 180 16.19 12.70 -25.21
N VAL A 181 15.74 11.47 -25.50
CA VAL A 181 15.97 10.29 -24.67
C VAL A 181 16.69 9.26 -25.51
N LYS A 182 17.89 8.85 -25.10
CA LYS A 182 18.64 7.78 -25.76
C LYS A 182 18.35 6.43 -25.11
N ALA A 183 18.53 5.35 -25.86
CA ALA A 183 18.47 4.02 -25.28
C ALA A 183 19.54 3.88 -24.18
N GLY A 184 19.15 3.35 -23.02
CA GLY A 184 19.99 3.23 -21.83
C GLY A 184 19.92 4.41 -20.86
N ASP A 185 19.43 5.58 -21.27
CA ASP A 185 19.30 6.74 -20.39
C ASP A 185 18.36 6.46 -19.23
N ARG A 186 18.78 6.82 -18.02
CA ARG A 186 17.96 6.71 -16.81
C ARG A 186 16.93 7.83 -16.77
N ILE A 187 15.66 7.49 -16.98
CA ILE A 187 14.59 8.47 -17.20
C ILE A 187 13.63 8.64 -16.01
N ALA A 188 13.56 7.65 -15.13
CA ALA A 188 12.72 7.66 -13.94
C ALA A 188 13.34 6.77 -12.86
N GLN A 189 12.70 6.68 -11.71
CA GLN A 189 13.06 5.70 -10.68
C GLN A 189 11.81 4.97 -10.17
N LEU A 190 11.92 3.68 -9.94
CA LEU A 190 10.86 2.82 -9.39
C LEU A 190 11.03 2.71 -7.88
N ILE A 191 10.02 3.12 -7.12
CA ILE A 191 9.99 3.05 -5.65
C ILE A 191 8.95 2.01 -5.25
N ILE A 192 9.32 1.07 -4.37
CA ILE A 192 8.37 0.10 -3.81
C ILE A 192 7.71 0.74 -2.60
N GLU A 193 6.46 1.16 -2.74
CA GLU A 193 5.72 1.84 -1.69
C GLU A 193 4.76 0.89 -1.01
N GLN A 194 4.78 0.89 0.33
CA GLN A 194 3.87 0.11 1.15
C GLN A 194 2.48 0.75 1.16
N ILE A 195 1.45 -0.09 1.06
CA ILE A 195 0.05 0.31 1.07
C ILE A 195 -0.77 -0.64 1.94
N VAL A 196 -1.98 -0.19 2.29
CA VAL A 196 -3.05 -1.03 2.82
C VAL A 196 -4.23 -0.98 1.86
N THR A 197 -4.91 -2.11 1.67
CA THR A 197 -6.07 -2.23 0.77
C THR A 197 -7.29 -2.73 1.55
N PRO A 198 -7.88 -1.91 2.45
CA PRO A 198 -9.04 -2.31 3.24
C PRO A 198 -10.30 -2.39 2.37
N GLU A 199 -11.30 -3.13 2.87
CA GLU A 199 -12.66 -3.05 2.34
C GLU A 199 -13.24 -1.65 2.57
N VAL A 200 -14.01 -1.14 1.61
CA VAL A 200 -14.70 0.14 1.73
C VAL A 200 -15.95 -0.02 2.58
N ALA A 201 -16.09 0.79 3.63
CA ALA A 201 -17.28 0.83 4.49
C ALA A 201 -18.00 2.18 4.34
N GLU A 202 -19.25 2.16 3.86
CA GLU A 202 -20.13 3.34 3.80
C GLU A 202 -20.71 3.64 5.19
N VAL A 203 -20.76 4.91 5.58
CA VAL A 203 -21.27 5.40 6.87
C VAL A 203 -22.06 6.70 6.69
N ASP A 204 -22.97 6.99 7.61
CA ASP A 204 -23.78 8.22 7.59
C ASP A 204 -22.94 9.47 7.89
N ASP A 205 -21.99 9.39 8.83
CA ASP A 205 -21.14 10.48 9.28
C ASP A 205 -19.71 10.00 9.61
N LEU A 206 -18.73 10.91 9.49
CA LEU A 206 -17.34 10.71 9.92
C LEU A 206 -17.05 11.37 11.28
N ASP A 207 -16.02 10.92 11.98
CA ASP A 207 -15.57 11.54 13.23
C ASP A 207 -15.00 12.95 13.02
N SER A 208 -15.17 13.83 14.01
CA SER A 208 -14.60 15.18 13.97
C SER A 208 -13.11 15.16 14.29
N THR A 209 -12.31 15.88 13.51
CA THR A 209 -10.87 16.08 13.76
C THR A 209 -10.53 17.56 13.95
N ALA A 210 -9.37 17.85 14.55
CA ALA A 210 -8.87 19.23 14.67
C ALA A 210 -8.68 19.93 13.32
N ARG A 211 -8.44 19.17 12.24
CA ARG A 211 -8.31 19.72 10.88
C ARG A 211 -9.66 20.03 10.23
N GLY A 212 -10.70 19.26 10.54
CA GLY A 212 -12.03 19.41 9.96
C GLY A 212 -12.01 19.46 8.43
N SER A 213 -12.68 20.45 7.84
CA SER A 213 -12.75 20.69 6.39
C SER A 213 -11.58 21.53 5.82
N GLY A 214 -10.51 21.77 6.59
CA GLY A 214 -9.37 22.59 6.15
C GLY A 214 -8.45 21.90 5.14
N GLY A 215 -8.30 22.48 3.94
CA GLY A 215 -7.41 22.02 2.86
C GLY A 215 -6.92 23.17 1.98
N PHE A 216 -6.17 22.86 0.92
CA PHE A 216 -5.76 23.84 -0.11
C PHE A 216 -5.03 25.09 0.42
N GLY A 217 -4.05 24.91 1.30
CA GLY A 217 -3.32 26.03 1.91
C GLY A 217 -4.01 26.66 3.13
N SER A 218 -4.94 25.94 3.77
CA SER A 218 -5.63 26.40 4.99
C SER A 218 -4.71 26.71 6.18
N THR A 219 -3.45 26.29 6.13
CA THR A 219 -2.42 26.58 7.15
C THR A 219 -1.52 27.76 6.79
N GLY A 220 -1.81 28.47 5.70
CA GLY A 220 -1.00 29.59 5.20
C GLY A 220 0.01 29.19 4.12
N VAL A 221 0.85 30.17 3.75
CA VAL A 221 2.00 30.06 2.84
C VAL A 221 3.28 29.96 3.65
#